data_AF-A0A8T4V4K2-F1
#
_entry.id   AF-A0A8T4V4K2-F1
#
_cell.length_a   1.000
_cell.length_b   1.000
_cell.length_c   1.000
_cell.angle_alpha   90.00
_cell.angle_beta   90.00
_cell.angle_gamma   90.00
#
_symmetry.space_group_name_H-M   'P 1'
#
loop_
_entity.id
_entity.type
_entity.pdbx_description
1 polymer ?
#
loop_
_entity_poly.entity_id
_entity_poly.type
_entity_poly.pdbx_seq_one_letter_code
_entity_poly.pdbx_strand_id
1 'polypeptide(L)'
;MTKEKTDPLFSTKRRRGRPVDFSEIVANIQAENQRKIDQSKPQEELIVPLEVLVESAEFRSADVTVSDQFIGVGHREYRTGQVQGATYQVSGHDVVRELSFAGGWPEIVGENVRAYVFKGKTVELSVNPFNASPYEMQHAGSVYHERDFEEKEQALRIEVLDENGKVSRTYKAAGR
;
A
#
# COMPACT_ATOMS: atom_id res chain seq x y z
N MET A 1 72.47 -11.73 -32.72
CA MET A 1 71.29 -11.13 -33.39
C MET A 1 70.10 -12.06 -33.17
N THR A 2 69.34 -11.75 -32.14
CA THR A 2 68.11 -12.42 -31.72
C THR A 2 66.98 -12.09 -32.70
N LYS A 3 66.35 -13.10 -33.30
CA LYS A 3 65.12 -12.92 -34.08
C LYS A 3 63.95 -13.23 -33.18
N GLU A 4 63.23 -12.19 -32.75
CA GLU A 4 61.89 -12.29 -32.20
C GLU A 4 60.99 -13.03 -33.21
N LYS A 5 60.40 -14.14 -32.78
CA LYS A 5 59.26 -14.74 -33.46
C LYS A 5 58.01 -14.17 -32.79
N THR A 6 57.36 -13.26 -33.51
CA THR A 6 56.02 -12.76 -33.23
C THR A 6 55.02 -13.90 -33.37
N ASP A 7 54.32 -14.21 -32.27
CA ASP A 7 53.18 -15.14 -32.25
C ASP A 7 52.02 -14.57 -33.09
N PRO A 8 51.39 -15.35 -33.98
CA PRO A 8 50.24 -14.89 -34.70
C PRO A 8 48.95 -15.17 -33.92
N LEU A 9 48.09 -14.15 -33.92
CA LEU A 9 46.63 -14.26 -33.95
C LEU A 9 45.96 -14.63 -32.63
N PHE A 10 45.66 -13.59 -31.85
CA PHE A 10 44.39 -13.50 -31.12
C PHE A 10 43.25 -13.94 -32.03
N SER A 11 42.75 -15.16 -31.81
CA SER A 11 41.50 -15.66 -32.35
C SER A 11 40.36 -14.85 -31.76
N THR A 12 39.96 -13.79 -32.45
CA THR A 12 38.73 -13.03 -32.17
C THR A 12 37.52 -13.77 -32.73
N LYS A 13 37.31 -15.03 -32.32
CA LYS A 13 35.97 -15.63 -32.43
C LYS A 13 35.08 -14.95 -31.40
N ARG A 14 34.57 -13.76 -31.76
CA ARG A 14 33.36 -13.20 -31.14
C ARG A 14 32.28 -14.27 -31.30
N ARG A 15 31.97 -14.99 -30.22
CA ARG A 15 30.70 -15.72 -30.14
C ARG A 15 29.63 -14.66 -30.38
N ARG A 16 29.04 -14.63 -31.58
CA ARG A 16 27.82 -13.86 -31.84
C ARG A 16 26.78 -14.50 -30.94
N GLY A 17 26.61 -13.94 -29.74
CA GLY A 17 25.49 -14.26 -28.88
C GLY A 17 24.22 -14.06 -29.70
N ARG A 18 23.28 -14.99 -29.57
CA ARG A 18 21.94 -14.85 -30.15
C ARG A 18 21.42 -13.45 -29.78
N PRO A 19 20.83 -12.67 -30.71
CA PRO A 19 20.17 -11.44 -30.32
C PRO A 19 19.14 -11.79 -29.24
N VAL A 20 19.18 -11.09 -28.12
CA VAL A 20 18.13 -11.19 -27.10
C VAL A 20 16.87 -10.63 -27.74
N ASP A 21 15.83 -11.46 -27.87
CA ASP A 21 14.56 -11.00 -28.39
C ASP A 21 13.81 -10.25 -27.28
N PHE A 22 13.89 -8.93 -27.32
CA PHE A 22 13.22 -8.07 -26.35
C PHE A 22 11.71 -8.04 -26.55
N SER A 23 11.19 -8.46 -27.70
CA SER A 23 9.74 -8.47 -27.96
C SER A 23 9.01 -9.47 -27.06
N GLU A 24 9.63 -10.63 -26.81
CA GLU A 24 9.11 -11.64 -25.89
C GLU A 24 9.07 -11.12 -24.45
N ILE A 25 10.10 -10.37 -24.02
CA ILE A 25 10.15 -9.77 -22.69
C ILE A 25 9.04 -8.73 -22.52
N VAL A 26 8.82 -7.86 -23.51
CA VAL A 26 7.75 -6.85 -23.47
C VAL A 26 6.37 -7.50 -23.47
N ALA A 27 6.16 -8.52 -24.29
CA ALA A 27 4.89 -9.25 -24.35
C ALA A 27 4.58 -9.94 -23.01
N ASN A 28 5.59 -10.53 -22.36
CA ASN A 28 5.42 -11.14 -21.04
C ASN A 28 5.05 -10.12 -19.96
N ILE A 29 5.69 -8.94 -19.95
CA ILE A 29 5.36 -7.85 -19.02
C ILE A 29 3.92 -7.37 -19.22
N GLN A 30 3.49 -7.18 -20.46
CA GLN A 30 2.12 -6.76 -20.78
C GLN A 30 1.10 -7.82 -20.37
N ALA A 31 1.37 -9.09 -20.66
CA ALA A 31 0.49 -10.20 -20.27
C ALA A 31 0.38 -10.33 -18.74
N GLU A 32 1.48 -10.14 -18.01
CA GLU A 32 1.46 -10.14 -16.54
C GLU A 32 0.65 -8.96 -15.97
N ASN A 33 0.85 -7.76 -16.50
CA ASN A 33 0.09 -6.58 -16.08
C ASN A 33 -1.40 -6.74 -16.37
N GLN A 34 -1.76 -7.27 -17.54
CA GLN A 34 -3.16 -7.51 -17.87
C GLN A 34 -3.78 -8.50 -16.88
N ARG A 35 -3.08 -9.58 -16.53
CA ARG A 35 -3.55 -10.51 -15.48
C ARG A 35 -3.73 -9.83 -14.12
N LYS A 36 -2.80 -8.94 -13.73
CA LYS A 36 -2.91 -8.16 -12.49
C LYS A 36 -4.14 -7.25 -12.51
N ILE A 37 -4.42 -6.61 -13.64
CA ILE A 37 -5.59 -5.73 -13.82
C ILE A 37 -6.88 -6.56 -13.80
N ASP A 38 -6.92 -7.68 -14.51
CA ASP A 38 -8.11 -8.56 -14.57
C ASP A 38 -8.48 -9.14 -13.20
N GLN A 39 -7.48 -9.37 -12.33
CA GLN A 39 -7.66 -9.83 -10.96
C GLN A 39 -7.91 -8.69 -9.95
N SER A 40 -7.81 -7.44 -10.38
CA SER A 40 -7.96 -6.30 -9.50
C SER A 40 -9.42 -6.01 -9.18
N LYS A 41 -9.64 -5.37 -8.02
CA LYS A 41 -10.94 -4.87 -7.58
C LYS A 41 -10.88 -3.36 -7.36
N PRO A 42 -11.99 -2.64 -7.56
CA PRO A 42 -12.07 -1.23 -7.19
C PRO A 42 -11.91 -1.08 -5.67
N GLN A 43 -11.45 0.09 -5.23
CA GLN A 43 -11.14 0.34 -3.83
C GLN A 43 -12.37 0.19 -2.94
N GLU A 44 -13.53 0.60 -3.44
CA GLU A 44 -14.81 0.57 -2.74
C GLU A 44 -15.27 -0.85 -2.41
N GLU A 45 -15.04 -1.82 -3.30
CA GLU A 45 -15.37 -3.23 -3.06
C GLU A 45 -14.48 -3.89 -2.02
N LEU A 46 -13.30 -3.32 -1.78
CA LEU A 46 -12.34 -3.80 -0.79
C LEU A 46 -12.56 -3.15 0.59
N ILE A 47 -13.53 -2.25 0.73
CA ILE A 47 -13.95 -1.70 2.03
C ILE A 47 -15.04 -2.60 2.59
N VAL A 48 -14.68 -3.42 3.58
CA VAL A 48 -15.56 -4.45 4.14
C VAL A 48 -16.00 -4.05 5.55
N PRO A 49 -17.30 -4.19 5.91
CA PRO A 49 -17.75 -4.01 7.28
C PRO A 49 -17.35 -5.20 8.16
N LEU A 50 -16.88 -4.88 9.35
CA LEU A 50 -16.47 -5.82 10.38
C LEU A 50 -17.25 -5.50 11.66
N GLU A 51 -18.10 -6.42 12.11
CA GLU A 51 -18.83 -6.26 13.37
C GLU A 51 -18.05 -6.88 14.52
N VAL A 52 -17.70 -6.06 15.51
CA VAL A 52 -16.87 -6.45 16.66
C VAL A 52 -17.35 -5.77 17.94
N LEU A 53 -17.08 -6.40 19.08
CA LEU A 53 -17.21 -5.81 20.40
C LEU A 53 -15.90 -5.10 20.76
N VAL A 54 -15.97 -3.86 21.22
CA VAL A 54 -14.80 -3.13 21.73
C VAL A 54 -14.59 -3.43 23.20
N GLU A 55 -13.46 -4.03 23.56
CA GLU A 55 -13.17 -4.45 24.93
C GLU A 55 -12.37 -3.41 25.71
N SER A 56 -11.44 -2.71 25.05
CA SER A 56 -10.65 -1.65 25.65
C SER A 56 -10.14 -0.67 24.60
N ALA A 57 -9.71 0.51 25.04
CA ALA A 57 -9.18 1.56 24.18
C ALA A 57 -7.89 2.15 24.76
N GLU A 58 -6.90 2.34 23.89
CA GLU A 58 -5.71 3.16 24.11
C GLU A 58 -5.78 4.40 23.22
N PHE A 59 -5.70 5.57 23.84
CA PHE A 59 -5.71 6.85 23.13
C PHE A 59 -4.28 7.38 23.02
N ARG A 60 -3.89 7.74 21.79
CA ARG A 60 -2.58 8.33 21.52
C ARG A 60 -2.77 9.67 20.83
N SER A 61 -1.98 10.65 21.26
CA SER A 61 -1.74 11.86 20.49
C SER A 61 -0.25 12.04 20.29
N ALA A 62 0.15 12.32 19.07
CA ALA A 62 1.50 12.75 18.76
C ALA A 62 1.44 14.16 18.17
N ASP A 63 2.34 15.04 18.62
CA ASP A 63 2.63 16.28 17.90
C ASP A 63 3.46 15.91 16.69
N VAL A 64 2.88 16.08 15.51
CA VAL A 64 3.55 15.76 14.27
C VAL A 64 3.96 17.06 13.59
N THR A 65 5.24 17.14 13.28
CA THR A 65 5.80 18.13 12.36
C THR A 65 6.30 17.35 11.14
N VAL A 66 5.48 17.19 10.10
CA VAL A 66 5.97 16.65 8.81
C VAL A 66 6.22 17.79 7.85
N SER A 67 7.36 17.73 7.16
CA SER A 67 7.73 18.61 6.06
C SER A 67 8.46 17.79 4.99
N ASP A 68 7.77 17.46 3.90
CA ASP A 68 8.38 16.88 2.69
C ASP A 68 8.35 17.86 1.49
N GLN A 69 7.95 19.13 1.71
CA GLN A 69 7.88 20.15 0.65
C GLN A 69 8.65 21.43 0.99
N PHE A 70 9.45 21.86 0.00
CA PHE A 70 10.12 23.15 -0.06
C PHE A 70 9.19 24.17 -0.74
N ILE A 71 8.83 25.27 -0.07
CA ILE A 71 8.32 26.47 -0.76
C ILE A 71 9.53 27.33 -1.11
N GLY A 72 10.07 27.14 -2.31
CA GLY A 72 11.18 27.96 -2.82
C GLY A 72 12.53 27.72 -2.14
N VAL A 73 13.48 28.64 -2.39
CA VAL A 73 14.86 28.55 -1.88
C VAL A 73 14.87 28.82 -0.38
N GLY A 74 14.92 27.77 0.44
CA GLY A 74 15.30 27.85 1.86
C GLY A 74 14.16 27.84 2.89
N HIS A 75 12.89 27.71 2.51
CA HIS A 75 11.78 27.61 3.46
C HIS A 75 11.08 26.25 3.40
N ARG A 76 11.05 25.56 4.54
CA ARG A 76 10.29 24.30 4.74
C ARG A 76 8.84 24.62 5.06
N GLU A 77 7.89 23.93 4.45
CA GLU A 77 6.50 23.92 4.94
C GLU A 77 6.43 23.19 6.28
N TYR A 78 5.83 23.79 7.28
CA TYR A 78 5.50 23.11 8.53
C TYR A 78 4.00 22.83 8.54
N ARG A 79 3.57 21.59 8.28
CA ARG A 79 2.27 21.14 8.79
C ARG A 79 2.48 20.77 10.25
N THR A 80 2.33 21.76 11.13
CA THR A 80 2.22 21.50 12.57
C THR A 80 0.81 21.03 12.86
N GLY A 81 0.66 19.84 13.42
CA GLY A 81 -0.64 19.33 13.83
C GLY A 81 -0.52 18.19 14.83
N GLN A 82 -1.49 18.09 15.73
CA GLN A 82 -1.61 16.95 16.62
C GLN A 82 -2.32 15.83 15.86
N VAL A 83 -1.62 14.72 15.59
CA VAL A 83 -2.26 13.52 15.07
C VAL A 83 -2.80 12.75 16.27
N GLN A 84 -4.12 12.74 16.38
CA GLN A 84 -4.84 11.96 17.38
C GLN A 84 -5.26 10.63 16.77
N GLY A 85 -5.21 9.56 17.55
CA GLY A 85 -5.74 8.27 17.16
C GLY A 85 -6.10 7.42 18.36
N ALA A 86 -7.02 6.48 18.14
CA ALA A 86 -7.39 5.47 19.10
C ALA A 86 -6.96 4.10 18.59
N THR A 87 -6.57 3.23 19.51
CA THR A 87 -6.34 1.80 19.27
C THR A 87 -7.29 1.03 20.17
N TYR A 88 -8.11 0.17 19.58
CA TYR A 88 -9.14 -0.59 20.28
C TYR A 88 -8.75 -2.06 20.28
N GLN A 89 -8.78 -2.70 21.44
CA GLN A 89 -8.79 -4.17 21.50
C GLN A 89 -10.22 -4.63 21.28
N VAL A 90 -10.40 -5.61 20.40
CA VAL A 90 -11.72 -6.04 19.93
C VAL A 90 -11.86 -7.56 19.91
N SER A 91 -13.10 -8.01 20.05
CA SER A 91 -13.48 -9.41 19.94
C SER A 91 -14.71 -9.60 19.04
N GLY A 92 -15.03 -10.85 18.69
CA GLY A 92 -16.14 -11.17 17.78
C GLY A 92 -15.72 -11.44 16.33
N HIS A 93 -14.42 -11.33 16.01
CA HIS A 93 -13.84 -11.80 14.75
C HIS A 93 -12.66 -12.74 15.01
N ASP A 94 -12.45 -13.70 14.11
CA ASP A 94 -11.47 -14.79 14.34
C ASP A 94 -10.02 -14.32 14.34
N VAL A 95 -9.68 -13.37 13.46
CA VAL A 95 -8.30 -12.93 13.24
C VAL A 95 -8.03 -11.55 13.86
N VAL A 96 -8.99 -10.63 13.73
CA VAL A 96 -8.78 -9.22 14.06
C VAL A 96 -8.92 -9.05 15.56
N ARG A 97 -7.86 -8.61 16.22
CA ARG A 97 -7.80 -8.36 17.67
C ARG A 97 -7.65 -6.88 17.99
N GLU A 98 -7.11 -6.11 17.06
CA GLU A 98 -6.85 -4.68 17.25
C GLU A 98 -7.39 -3.85 16.09
N LEU A 99 -8.09 -2.76 16.41
CA LEU A 99 -8.53 -1.76 15.45
C LEU A 99 -7.93 -0.40 15.76
N SER A 100 -7.19 0.15 14.80
CA SER A 100 -6.71 1.53 14.85
C SER A 100 -7.69 2.47 14.16
N PHE A 101 -7.89 3.65 14.74
CA PHE A 101 -8.77 4.68 14.21
C PHE A 101 -8.08 6.04 14.27
N ALA A 102 -7.88 6.67 13.11
CA ALA A 102 -7.14 7.92 13.00
C ALA A 102 -8.08 9.15 13.09
N GLY A 103 -7.59 10.23 13.69
CA GLY A 103 -8.26 11.53 13.67
C GLY A 103 -9.33 11.76 14.73
N GLY A 104 -9.47 10.86 15.71
CA GLY A 104 -10.41 11.06 16.81
C GLY A 104 -10.34 9.96 17.86
N TRP A 105 -11.03 10.21 18.97
CA TRP A 105 -11.15 9.31 20.11
C TRP A 105 -12.62 9.00 20.42
N PRO A 106 -13.30 8.19 19.60
CA PRO A 106 -14.60 7.65 19.98
C PRO A 106 -14.51 6.89 21.31
N GLU A 107 -15.29 7.30 22.30
CA GLU A 107 -15.49 6.55 23.53
C GLU A 107 -16.58 5.50 23.30
N ILE A 108 -16.14 4.30 22.93
CA ILE A 108 -17.01 3.20 22.46
C ILE A 108 -16.67 1.87 23.15
N VAL A 109 -15.93 1.90 24.26
CA VAL A 109 -15.58 0.70 25.03
C VAL A 109 -16.84 0.06 25.59
N GLY A 110 -16.98 -1.25 25.42
CA GLY A 110 -18.15 -2.04 25.79
C GLY A 110 -19.25 -2.04 24.72
N GLU A 111 -19.06 -1.37 23.59
CA GLU A 111 -20.08 -1.28 22.54
C GLU A 111 -19.80 -2.21 21.37
N ASN A 112 -20.87 -2.74 20.77
CA ASN A 112 -20.81 -3.41 19.49
C ASN A 112 -20.72 -2.38 18.38
N VAL A 113 -19.73 -2.54 17.50
CA VAL A 113 -19.49 -1.60 16.42
C VAL A 113 -19.31 -2.32 15.10
N ARG A 114 -19.70 -1.64 14.02
CA ARG A 114 -19.37 -1.99 12.65
C ARG A 114 -18.23 -1.10 12.17
N ALA A 115 -17.03 -1.66 12.10
CA ALA A 115 -15.85 -1.00 11.58
C ALA A 115 -15.67 -1.29 10.09
N TYR A 116 -15.45 -0.26 9.28
CA TYR A 116 -15.18 -0.40 7.85
C TYR A 116 -13.68 -0.40 7.61
N VAL A 117 -13.16 -1.52 7.10
CA VAL A 117 -11.72 -1.77 6.94
C VAL A 117 -11.38 -1.96 5.47
N PHE A 118 -10.24 -1.42 5.03
CA PHE A 118 -9.74 -1.63 3.68
C PHE A 118 -8.91 -2.92 3.59
N LYS A 119 -9.49 -3.93 2.96
CA LYS A 119 -8.91 -5.27 2.73
C LYS A 119 -8.13 -5.35 1.40
N GLY A 120 -7.59 -4.23 0.94
CA GLY A 120 -6.77 -4.18 -0.28
C GLY A 120 -5.27 -4.23 0.01
N LYS A 121 -4.53 -4.87 -0.88
CA LYS A 121 -3.08 -4.71 -1.04
C LYS A 121 -2.77 -4.06 -2.38
N THR A 122 -1.81 -3.15 -2.38
CA THR A 122 -1.32 -2.51 -3.60
C THR A 122 -0.43 -3.48 -4.36
N VAL A 123 -0.72 -3.66 -5.65
CA VAL A 123 0.09 -4.46 -6.58
C VAL A 123 0.59 -3.52 -7.68
N GLU A 124 1.90 -3.38 -7.76
CA GLU A 124 2.54 -2.56 -8.78
C GLU A 124 2.51 -3.25 -10.15
N LEU A 125 2.20 -2.45 -11.18
CA LEU A 125 2.33 -2.87 -12.56
C LEU A 125 3.78 -2.75 -12.98
N SER A 126 4.27 -3.72 -13.72
CA SER A 126 5.64 -3.75 -14.21
C SER A 126 5.76 -2.84 -15.43
N VAL A 127 6.79 -2.01 -15.51
CA VAL A 127 7.06 -1.20 -16.70
C VAL A 127 8.04 -1.90 -17.62
N ASN A 128 7.95 -1.63 -18.92
CA ASN A 128 8.93 -2.11 -19.89
C ASN A 128 10.28 -1.38 -19.67
N PRO A 129 11.36 -2.07 -19.25
CA PRO A 129 12.60 -1.41 -18.89
C PRO A 129 13.38 -0.85 -20.09
N PHE A 130 13.03 -1.24 -21.31
CA PHE A 130 13.80 -0.87 -22.52
C PHE A 130 13.33 0.43 -23.17
N ASN A 131 12.06 0.80 -22.98
CA ASN A 131 11.46 1.99 -23.58
C ASN A 131 10.80 2.92 -22.55
N ALA A 132 10.69 2.52 -21.29
CA ALA A 132 10.13 3.40 -20.26
C ALA A 132 11.11 4.53 -19.98
N SER A 133 10.61 5.75 -20.07
CA SER A 133 11.29 6.91 -19.50
C SER A 133 11.47 6.74 -17.99
N PRO A 134 12.48 7.37 -17.38
CA PRO A 134 12.63 7.37 -15.92
C PRO A 134 11.37 7.84 -15.17
N TYR A 135 10.59 8.73 -15.80
CA TYR A 135 9.30 9.18 -15.29
C TYR A 135 8.27 8.04 -15.26
N GLU A 136 8.11 7.29 -16.37
CA GLU A 136 7.20 6.14 -16.42
C GLU A 136 7.62 5.02 -15.46
N MET A 137 8.93 4.85 -15.22
CA MET A 137 9.42 3.91 -14.22
C MET A 137 9.05 4.30 -12.79
N GLN A 138 8.99 5.60 -12.49
CA GLN A 138 8.60 6.11 -11.17
C GLN A 138 7.08 6.20 -10.98
N HIS A 139 6.33 6.22 -12.08
CA HIS A 139 4.88 6.36 -12.09
C HIS A 139 4.19 5.14 -12.71
N ALA A 140 4.79 3.97 -12.53
CA ALA A 140 4.11 2.73 -12.86
C ALA A 140 2.76 2.70 -12.12
N GLY A 141 1.67 2.44 -12.85
CA GLY A 141 0.35 2.34 -12.24
C GLY A 141 0.31 1.21 -11.21
N SER A 142 -0.62 1.30 -10.27
CA SER A 142 -0.88 0.23 -9.30
C SER A 142 -2.34 -0.15 -9.31
N VAL A 143 -2.61 -1.40 -8.97
CA VAL A 143 -3.97 -1.93 -8.81
C VAL A 143 -4.14 -2.48 -7.40
N TYR A 144 -5.39 -2.66 -6.96
CA TYR A 144 -5.68 -3.28 -5.68
C TYR A 144 -6.15 -4.72 -5.83
N HIS A 145 -5.56 -5.60 -5.05
CA HIS A 145 -5.98 -6.98 -4.90
C HIS A 145 -6.52 -7.19 -3.50
N GLU A 146 -7.46 -8.10 -3.33
CA GLU A 146 -7.92 -8.49 -2.00
C GLU A 146 -6.78 -9.21 -1.24
N ARG A 147 -6.62 -8.88 0.04
CA ARG A 147 -5.72 -9.57 0.99
C ARG A 147 -6.51 -10.15 2.14
N ASP A 148 -6.04 -11.12 2.90
CA ASP A 148 -6.75 -11.53 4.11
C ASP A 148 -6.73 -10.43 5.20
N PHE A 149 -7.62 -10.57 6.19
CA PHE A 149 -7.58 -9.73 7.38
C PHE A 149 -6.31 -10.00 8.19
N GLU A 150 -5.79 -8.96 8.82
CA GLU A 150 -4.63 -9.01 9.71
C GLU A 150 -5.08 -8.92 11.18
N GLU A 151 -4.21 -9.31 12.12
CA GLU A 151 -4.54 -9.17 13.55
C GLU A 151 -4.80 -7.71 13.95
N LYS A 152 -4.18 -6.77 13.22
CA LYS A 152 -4.30 -5.33 13.42
C LYS A 152 -4.82 -4.70 12.14
N GLU A 153 -5.97 -4.06 12.23
CA GLU A 153 -6.60 -3.38 11.10
C GLU A 153 -6.77 -1.89 11.35
N GLN A 154 -6.87 -1.11 10.27
CA GLN A 154 -7.20 0.31 10.36
C GLN A 154 -8.63 0.54 9.89
N ALA A 155 -9.47 1.04 10.79
CA ALA A 155 -10.83 1.43 10.49
C ALA A 155 -10.87 2.80 9.83
N LEU A 156 -11.54 2.88 8.67
CA LEU A 156 -11.83 4.11 7.95
C LEU A 156 -13.09 4.81 8.49
N ARG A 157 -14.02 4.01 9.01
CA ARG A 157 -15.27 4.45 9.61
C ARG A 157 -15.69 3.46 10.69
N ILE A 158 -16.25 3.95 11.78
CA ILE A 158 -16.84 3.13 12.84
C ILE A 158 -18.30 3.56 13.01
N GLU A 159 -19.20 2.60 13.00
CA GLU A 159 -20.62 2.78 13.33
C GLU A 159 -20.92 2.03 14.63
N VAL A 160 -21.42 2.73 15.63
CA VAL A 160 -21.89 2.10 16.87
C VAL A 160 -23.27 1.52 16.62
N LEU A 161 -23.44 0.25 16.99
CA LEU A 161 -24.70 -0.48 16.88
C LEU A 161 -25.43 -0.45 18.22
N ASP A 162 -26.74 -0.23 18.19
CA ASP A 162 -27.61 -0.43 19.36
C ASP A 162 -27.94 -1.92 19.56
N GLU A 163 -28.69 -2.23 20.61
CA GLU A 163 -29.12 -3.61 20.95
C GLU A 163 -29.92 -4.30 19.84
N ASN A 164 -30.50 -3.53 18.90
CA ASN A 164 -31.25 -4.04 17.75
C ASN A 164 -30.39 -4.11 16.48
N GLY A 165 -29.08 -3.84 16.55
CA GLY A 165 -28.16 -3.82 15.42
C GLY A 165 -28.29 -2.58 14.53
N LYS A 166 -28.98 -1.53 14.99
CA LYS A 166 -29.15 -0.28 14.24
C LYS A 166 -28.04 0.70 14.60
N VAL A 167 -27.59 1.45 13.59
CA VAL A 167 -26.56 2.48 13.78
C VAL A 167 -27.10 3.62 14.64
N SER A 168 -26.46 3.85 15.79
CA SER A 168 -26.75 4.95 16.71
C SER A 168 -25.83 6.15 16.49
N ARG A 169 -24.54 5.89 16.22
CA ARG A 169 -23.49 6.90 16.01
C ARG A 169 -22.55 6.48 14.88
N THR A 170 -21.99 7.46 14.18
CA THR A 170 -21.02 7.23 13.11
C THR A 170 -19.81 8.14 13.29
N TYR A 171 -18.62 7.54 13.22
CA TYR A 171 -17.33 8.21 13.29
C TYR A 171 -16.57 7.94 12.00
N LYS A 172 -16.01 8.98 11.39
CA LYS A 172 -15.17 8.87 10.19
C LYS A 172 -13.72 9.16 10.58
N ALA A 173 -12.79 8.34 10.11
CA ALA A 173 -11.38 8.61 10.33
C ALA A 173 -10.99 9.91 9.61
N ALA A 174 -10.04 10.66 10.17
CA ALA A 174 -9.45 11.76 9.42
C ALA A 174 -8.78 11.20 8.15
N GLY A 175 -9.08 11.81 7.01
CA GLY A 175 -8.45 11.46 5.74
C GLY A 175 -6.92 11.58 5.84
N ARG A 176 -6.21 10.63 5.22
CA ARG A 176 -4.78 10.77 4.94
C ARG A 176 -4.55 11.84 3.88
#